data_AF-A0AA51I3T4-F1
#
_entry.id   AF-A0AA51I3T4-F1
#
_cell.length_a   1.000
_cell.length_b   1.000
_cell.length_c   1.000
_cell.angle_alpha   90.00
_cell.angle_beta   90.00
_cell.angle_gamma   90.00
#
_symmetry.space_group_name_H-M   'P 1'
#
loop_
_entity.id
_entity.type
_entity.pdbx_description
1 polymer ?
#
loop_
_entity_poly.entity_id
_entity_poly.type
_entity_poly.pdbx_seq_one_letter_code
_entity_poly.pdbx_strand_id
1 'polypeptide(L)' 'QEIEEHMLGWNIPVEEQDLIHEHWRAFPAVSKFWHLGMAFVY' A
#
# COMPACT_ATOMS: atom_id res chain seq x y z
N GLN A 1 8.35 15.49 9.97
CA GLN A 1 8.30 14.08 9.55
C GLN A 1 7.38 14.07 8.35
N GLU A 2 7.95 14.16 7.15
CA GLU A 2 7.18 14.05 5.91
C GLU A 2 6.61 12.64 5.88
N ILE A 3 5.29 12.52 5.95
CA ILE A 3 4.62 11.25 5.72
C ILE A 3 4.77 11.05 4.21
N GLU A 4 5.78 10.29 3.78
CA GLU A 4 5.84 9.82 2.41
C GLU A 4 4.60 8.94 2.21
N GLU A 5 3.58 9.51 1.56
CA GLU A 5 2.44 8.75 1.08
C GLU A 5 2.94 7.87 -0.05
N HIS A 6 3.48 6.71 0.31
CA HIS A 6 3.91 5.74 -0.68
C HIS A 6 2.70 5.24 -1.47
N MET A 7 2.88 5.01 -2.77
CA MET A 7 1.85 4.40 -3.61
C MET A 7 1.78 2.89 -3.36
N LEU A 8 0.61 2.29 -3.55
CA LEU A 8 0.43 0.85 -3.40
C LEU A 8 1.41 0.09 -4.30
N GLY A 9 2.20 -0.81 -3.72
CA GLY A 9 3.25 -1.54 -4.44
C GLY A 9 4.65 -0.91 -4.39
N TRP A 10 4.85 0.20 -3.66
CA TRP A 10 6.16 0.83 -3.48
C TRP A 10 7.26 -0.08 -2.91
N ASN A 11 6.88 -1.14 -2.20
CA ASN A 11 7.77 -2.06 -1.51
C ASN A 11 8.05 -3.34 -2.31
N ILE A 12 7.60 -3.43 -3.56
CA ILE A 12 7.76 -4.61 -4.40
C ILE A 12 8.96 -4.44 -5.35
N PRO A 13 9.84 -5.45 -5.47
CA PRO A 13 10.95 -5.44 -6.44
C PRO A 13 10.44 -5.21 -7.86
N VAL A 14 11.21 -4.52 -8.70
CA VAL A 14 10.81 -4.09 -10.06
C VAL A 14 10.36 -5.26 -10.91
N GLU A 15 10.99 -6.42 -10.72
CA GLU A 15 10.72 -7.68 -11.41
C GLU A 15 9.33 -8.25 -11.11
N GLU A 16 8.74 -7.90 -9.96
CA GLU A 16 7.44 -8.37 -9.50
C GLU A 16 6.37 -7.27 -9.60
N GLN A 17 6.73 -6.05 -9.99
CA GLN A 17 5.77 -4.96 -10.13
C GLN A 17 4.68 -5.32 -11.14
N ASP A 18 5.01 -6.09 -12.17
CA ASP A 18 4.09 -6.54 -13.24
C ASP A 18 2.92 -7.37 -12.71
N LEU A 19 3.07 -7.98 -11.53
CA LEU A 19 2.01 -8.71 -10.84
C LEU A 19 0.93 -7.78 -10.28
N ILE A 20 1.28 -6.50 -10.07
CA ILE A 20 0.34 -5.47 -9.64
C ILE A 20 -0.28 -4.83 -10.88
N HIS A 21 -1.59 -5.00 -11.03
CA HIS A 21 -2.35 -4.32 -12.07
C HIS A 21 -2.11 -2.80 -11.99
N GLU A 22 -1.90 -2.14 -13.13
CA GLU A 22 -1.67 -0.70 -13.24
C GLU A 22 -2.69 0.16 -12.46
N HIS A 23 -3.95 -0.31 -12.43
CA HIS A 23 -5.05 0.30 -11.68
C HIS A 23 -4.70 0.45 -10.20
N TRP A 24 -4.10 -0.57 -9.59
CA TRP A 24 -3.79 -0.61 -8.18
C TRP A 24 -2.61 0.30 -7.82
N ARG A 25 -1.68 0.55 -8.74
CA ARG A 25 -0.53 1.45 -8.51
C ARG A 25 -0.92 2.93 -8.38
N ALA A 26 -2.13 3.31 -8.79
CA ALA A 26 -2.65 4.66 -8.67
C ALA A 26 -3.24 4.97 -7.28
N PHE A 27 -3.30 3.99 -6.38
CA PHE A 27 -3.83 4.17 -5.03
C PHE A 27 -2.72 4.42 -4.00
N PRO A 28 -2.98 5.23 -2.97
CA PRO A 28 -2.06 5.38 -1.85
C PRO A 28 -1.95 4.07 -1.06
N ALA A 29 -0.76 3.80 -0.53
CA ALA A 29 -0.53 2.67 0.36
C ALA A 29 -1.36 2.87 1.64
N VAL A 30 -2.12 1.84 2.00
CA VAL A 30 -2.97 1.89 3.18
C VAL A 30 -2.12 2.03 4.44
N SER A 31 -2.48 3.00 5.28
CA SER A 31 -1.82 3.21 6.56
C SER A 31 -1.91 1.98 7.47
N LYS A 32 -0.84 1.69 8.21
CA LYS A 32 -0.79 0.63 9.23
C LYS A 32 -1.90 0.75 10.28
N PHE A 33 -2.39 1.95 10.56
CA PHE A 33 -3.45 2.17 11.54
C PHE A 33 -4.82 1.63 11.09
N TRP A 34 -5.08 1.59 9.78
CA TRP A 34 -6.32 0.98 9.26
C TRP A 34 -6.35 -0.52 9.53
N HIS A 35 -5.21 -1.20 9.44
CA HIS A 35 -5.10 -2.62 9.76
C HIS A 35 -5.35 -2.87 11.26
N LEU A 36 -4.81 -2.03 12.14
CA LEU A 36 -5.06 -2.11 13.58
C LEU A 36 -6.51 -1.81 13.94
N GLY A 37 -7.13 -0.82 13.28
CA GLY A 37 -8.54 -0.50 13.46
C GLY A 37 -9.44 -1.66 13.04
N MET A 38 -9.21 -2.25 11.86
CA MET A 38 -9.96 -3.40 11.38
C MET A 38 -9.80 -4.62 12.31
N ALA A 39 -8.60 -4.88 12.82
CA ALA A 39 -8.34 -5.97 13.75
C ALA A 39 -9.09 -5.83 15.09
N PHE A 40 -9.48 -4.62 15.48
CA PHE A 40 -10.24 -4.38 16.71
C PHE A 40 -11.75 -4.63 16.54
N VAL A 41 -12.24 -4.62 15.29
CA VAL A 41 -13.66 -4.82 14.95
C VAL A 41 -13.94 -6.25 14.44
N TYR A 42 -12.90 -6.96 14.00
CA TYR A 42 -12.94 -8.37 13.57
C TYR A 42 -13.02 -9.33 14.77
#